data_AF-A0A075W4G9-F1
#
_entry.id   AF-A0A075W4G9-F1
#
_cell.length_a   1.000
_cell.length_b   1.000
_cell.length_c   1.000
_cell.angle_alpha   90.00
_cell.angle_beta   90.00
_cell.angle_gamma   90.00
#
_symmetry.space_group_name_H-M   'P 1'
#
loop_
_entity.id
_entity.type
_entity.pdbx_description
1 polymer ?
#
loop_
_entity_poly.entity_id
_entity_poly.type
_entity_poly.pdbx_seq_one_letter_code
_entity_poly.pdbx_strand_id
1 'polypeptide(L)'
;SHCQLLELISQDSLKVLCESEVYKACIDWVRWDAESRAQYFHALLNAVHIYALPPTFLQRQLQSCPILSKANSCKDFLSKIFQDMALRKPLPPPPHRGTQLIYIAGGYKQHSLDSLEAFDPRKNIWLKLADMGSPCSGLGACVLFGLLYTVGGRNLSLQN
;
A
#
# COMPACT_ATOMS: atom_id res chain seq x y z
N SER A 1 4.72 1.57 24.42
CA SER A 1 6.19 1.73 24.57
C SER A 1 6.81 2.05 23.22
N HIS A 2 7.97 2.70 23.16
CA HIS A 2 8.61 3.07 21.88
C HIS A 2 8.90 1.87 20.96
N CYS A 3 9.17 0.69 21.54
CA CYS A 3 9.37 -0.57 20.81
C CYS A 3 8.11 -1.08 20.08
N GLN A 4 6.92 -0.89 20.65
CA GLN A 4 5.66 -1.34 20.04
C GLN A 4 5.39 -0.66 18.69
N LEU A 5 5.79 0.61 18.53
CA LEU A 5 5.61 1.31 17.26
C LEU A 5 6.51 0.73 16.17
N LEU A 6 7.78 0.47 16.49
CA LEU A 6 8.72 -0.15 15.56
C LEU A 6 8.27 -1.55 15.16
N GLU A 7 7.79 -2.35 16.11
CA GLU A 7 7.19 -3.66 15.83
C GLU A 7 5.98 -3.53 14.91
N LEU A 8 5.07 -2.59 15.18
CA LEU A 8 3.88 -2.37 14.36
C LEU A 8 4.23 -1.95 12.92
N ILE A 9 5.18 -1.03 12.74
CA ILE A 9 5.60 -0.56 11.41
C ILE A 9 6.37 -1.65 10.65
N SER A 10 7.04 -2.56 11.36
CA SER A 10 7.78 -3.65 10.72
C SER A 10 6.88 -4.81 10.26
N GLN A 11 5.58 -4.79 10.59
CA GLN A 11 4.65 -5.85 10.22
C GLN A 11 4.21 -5.76 8.75
N ASP A 12 4.33 -6.87 8.02
CA ASP A 12 3.77 -7.02 6.67
C ASP A 12 2.23 -7.02 6.66
N SER A 13 1.59 -7.35 7.78
CA SER A 13 0.13 -7.35 7.93
C SER A 13 -0.45 -5.94 8.11
N LEU A 14 0.38 -4.89 8.18
CA LEU A 14 -0.05 -3.52 8.35
C LEU A 14 -0.94 -3.09 7.17
N LYS A 15 -2.19 -2.73 7.48
CA LYS A 15 -3.20 -2.31 6.50
C LYS A 15 -3.12 -0.81 6.25
N VAL A 16 -2.41 -0.42 5.21
CA VAL A 16 -2.25 0.98 4.77
C VAL A 16 -2.46 1.08 3.27
N LEU A 17 -2.89 2.24 2.78
CA LEU A 17 -3.10 2.44 1.33
C LEU A 17 -1.76 2.62 0.62
N CYS A 18 -0.80 3.28 1.26
CA CYS A 18 0.55 3.46 0.75
C CYS A 18 1.58 3.76 1.85
N GLU A 19 2.86 3.55 1.56
CA GLU A 19 3.97 3.81 2.51
C GLU A 19 4.09 5.27 2.93
N SER A 20 3.56 6.22 2.14
CA SER A 20 3.62 7.64 2.51
C SER A 20 2.79 7.94 3.76
N GLU A 21 1.73 7.18 4.01
CA GLU A 21 0.95 7.24 5.25
C GLU A 21 1.77 6.74 6.44
N VAL A 22 2.48 5.62 6.28
CA VAL A 22 3.38 5.05 7.31
C VAL A 22 4.49 6.04 7.64
N TYR A 23 5.13 6.60 6.62
CA TYR A 23 6.16 7.63 6.78
C TYR A 23 5.64 8.85 7.55
N LYS A 24 4.46 9.35 7.16
CA LYS A 24 3.83 10.49 7.83
C LYS A 24 3.54 10.19 9.29
N ALA A 25 2.98 9.02 9.59
CA ALA A 25 2.73 8.59 10.97
C ALA A 25 4.03 8.53 11.80
N CYS A 26 5.14 8.05 11.23
CA CYS A 26 6.45 8.07 11.89
C CYS A 26 6.90 9.49 12.23
N ILE A 27 6.77 10.40 11.26
CA ILE A 27 7.15 11.81 11.44
C ILE A 27 6.29 12.47 12.52
N ASP A 28 4.97 12.31 12.46
CA ASP A 28 4.05 12.92 13.41
C ASP A 28 4.30 12.37 14.83
N TRP A 29 4.63 11.08 14.95
CA TRP A 29 5.01 10.47 16.22
C TRP A 29 6.31 11.02 16.79
N VAL A 30 7.35 11.23 15.96
CA VAL A 30 8.62 11.85 16.40
C VAL A 30 8.40 13.32 16.75
N ARG A 31 7.60 14.06 15.98
CA ARG A 31 7.32 15.48 16.21
C ARG A 31 6.63 15.75 17.54
N TRP A 32 5.78 14.82 17.97
CA TRP A 32 5.07 14.94 19.24
C TRP A 32 6.01 15.05 20.46
N ASP A 33 7.17 14.39 20.41
CA ASP A 33 8.18 14.45 21.47
C ASP A 33 9.57 14.31 20.82
N ALA A 34 10.02 15.41 20.21
CA ALA A 34 11.24 15.42 19.43
C ALA A 34 12.50 15.16 20.28
N GLU A 35 12.48 15.50 21.57
CA GLU A 35 13.62 15.34 22.45
C GLU A 35 13.89 13.86 22.76
N SER A 36 12.85 13.08 23.11
CA SER A 36 13.04 11.68 23.46
C SER A 36 12.99 10.74 22.24
N ARG A 37 12.32 11.15 21.15
CA ARG A 37 12.00 10.26 20.03
C ARG A 37 12.89 10.42 18.79
N ALA A 38 13.62 11.53 18.66
CA ALA A 38 14.47 11.76 17.49
C ALA A 38 15.51 10.64 17.26
N GLN A 39 16.00 10.02 18.33
CA GLN A 39 16.94 8.88 18.25
C GLN A 39 16.37 7.65 17.53
N TYR A 40 15.05 7.45 17.56
CA TYR A 40 14.41 6.30 16.89
C TYR A 40 14.10 6.56 15.42
N PHE A 41 14.28 7.80 14.95
CA PHE A 41 13.87 8.17 13.60
C PHE A 41 14.60 7.37 12.52
N HIS A 42 15.89 7.10 12.70
CA HIS A 42 16.64 6.25 11.77
C HIS A 42 16.11 4.81 11.73
N ALA A 43 15.73 4.24 12.88
CA ALA A 43 15.13 2.91 12.95
C ALA A 43 13.74 2.88 12.29
N LEU A 44 12.94 3.94 12.48
CA LEU A 44 11.64 4.09 11.82
C LEU A 44 11.80 4.19 10.31
N LEU A 45 12.79 4.94 9.82
CA LEU A 45 13.11 5.03 8.39
C LEU A 45 13.46 3.66 7.80
N ASN A 46 14.23 2.83 8.50
CA ASN A 46 14.54 1.48 8.04
C ASN A 46 13.32 0.53 8.04
N ALA A 47 12.39 0.73 8.97
CA ALA A 47 11.15 -0.06 9.05
C ALA A 47 10.09 0.39 8.03
N VAL A 48 10.12 1.66 7.62
CA VAL A 48 9.34 2.17 6.48
C VAL A 48 9.96 1.65 5.21
N HIS A 49 9.14 1.23 4.26
CA HIS A 49 9.65 0.75 2.98
C HIS A 49 9.95 1.94 2.08
N ILE A 50 11.07 2.63 2.36
CA ILE A 50 11.45 3.87 1.69
C ILE A 50 11.55 3.68 0.17
N TYR A 51 11.94 2.49 -0.28
CA TYR A 51 12.01 2.15 -1.71
C TYR A 51 10.66 2.15 -2.43
N ALA A 52 9.56 2.05 -1.70
CA ALA A 52 8.20 2.14 -2.23
C ALA A 52 7.62 3.57 -2.16
N LEU A 53 8.37 4.55 -1.61
CA LEU A 53 7.96 5.95 -1.63
C LEU A 53 8.27 6.60 -2.99
N PRO A 54 7.40 7.49 -3.50
CA PRO A 54 7.69 8.24 -4.72
C PRO A 54 8.96 9.11 -4.58
N PRO A 55 9.84 9.18 -5.60
CA PRO A 55 11.05 10.01 -5.54
C PRO A 55 10.76 11.49 -5.27
N THR A 56 9.67 12.02 -5.85
CA THR A 56 9.22 13.40 -5.64
C THR A 56 8.78 13.66 -4.19
N PHE A 57 8.21 12.64 -3.53
CA PHE A 57 7.87 12.72 -2.12
C PHE A 57 9.14 12.76 -1.27
N LEU A 58 10.11 11.87 -1.52
CA LEU A 58 11.38 11.84 -0.80
C LEU A 58 12.15 13.16 -0.92
N GLN A 59 12.25 13.71 -2.13
CA GLN A 59 12.90 15.00 -2.37
C GLN A 59 12.26 16.12 -1.56
N ARG A 60 10.93 16.17 -1.50
CA ARG A 60 10.19 17.15 -0.69
C ARG A 60 10.48 16.99 0.79
N GLN A 61 10.55 15.76 1.30
CA GLN A 61 10.84 15.52 2.71
C GLN A 61 12.29 15.90 3.07
N LEU A 62 13.26 15.60 2.20
CA LEU A 62 14.66 16.02 2.36
C LEU A 62 14.83 17.55 2.47
N GLN A 63 13.97 18.32 1.81
CA GLN A 63 13.99 19.78 1.83
C GLN A 63 13.22 20.40 2.99
N SER A 64 12.06 19.83 3.34
CA SER A 64 11.10 20.47 4.25
C SER A 64 11.08 19.90 5.67
N CYS A 65 11.71 18.76 5.92
CA CYS A 65 11.60 18.10 7.22
C CYS A 65 12.60 18.65 8.25
N PRO A 66 12.14 19.29 9.35
CA PRO A 66 13.01 19.86 10.38
C PRO A 66 13.70 18.80 11.26
N ILE A 67 13.24 17.54 11.21
CA ILE A 67 13.92 16.42 11.91
C ILE A 67 15.16 16.00 11.11
N LEU A 68 15.07 15.97 9.77
CA LEU A 68 16.17 15.62 8.89
C LEU A 68 17.27 16.69 8.84
N SER A 69 16.94 17.96 9.09
CA SER A 69 17.94 19.03 9.10
C SER A 69 18.91 18.95 10.27
N LYS A 70 18.53 18.31 11.39
CA LYS A 70 19.40 18.10 12.56
C LYS A 70 20.13 16.76 12.54
N ALA A 71 19.64 15.78 11.77
CA ALA A 71 20.14 14.41 11.76
C ALA A 71 20.87 14.10 10.44
N ASN A 72 22.16 14.46 10.36
CA ASN A 72 23.00 14.29 9.16
C ASN A 72 22.97 12.84 8.62
N SER A 73 23.06 11.84 9.50
CA SER A 73 23.04 10.43 9.10
C SER A 73 21.75 10.01 8.37
N CYS A 74 20.59 10.52 8.79
CA CYS A 74 19.31 10.21 8.13
C CYS A 74 19.21 10.92 6.77
N LYS A 75 19.74 12.13 6.66
CA LYS A 75 19.77 12.90 5.41
C LYS A 75 20.68 12.24 4.36
N ASP A 76 21.85 11.75 4.79
CA ASP A 76 22.79 11.03 3.92
C ASP A 76 22.19 9.70 3.45
N PHE A 77 21.55 8.97 4.36
CA PHE A 77 20.84 7.72 4.04
C PHE A 77 19.75 7.92 2.98
N LEU A 78 18.87 8.91 3.16
CA LEU A 78 17.82 9.22 2.21
C LEU A 78 18.37 9.74 0.87
N SER A 79 19.46 10.51 0.89
CA SER A 79 20.11 11.01 -0.33
C SER A 79 20.70 9.86 -1.15
N LYS A 80 21.31 8.87 -0.50
CA LYS A 80 21.80 7.65 -1.15
C LYS A 80 20.66 6.87 -1.81
N ILE A 81 19.55 6.68 -1.10
CA ILE A 81 18.38 5.97 -1.66
C ILE A 81 17.81 6.72 -2.88
N PHE A 82 17.67 8.03 -2.79
CA PHE A 82 17.21 8.86 -3.90
C PHE A 82 18.14 8.72 -5.12
N GLN A 83 19.46 8.70 -4.91
CA GLN A 83 20.44 8.49 -5.97
C GLN A 83 20.34 7.08 -6.57
N ASP A 84 20.16 6.04 -5.75
CA ASP A 84 19.98 4.66 -6.21
C ASP A 84 18.72 4.51 -7.08
N MET A 85 17.63 5.18 -6.70
CA MET A 85 16.40 5.26 -7.50
C MET A 85 16.60 6.01 -8.82
N ALA A 86 17.29 7.16 -8.78
CA ALA A 86 17.57 7.96 -9.98
C ALA A 86 18.44 7.20 -10.99
N LEU A 87 19.36 6.37 -10.49
CA LEU A 87 20.23 5.50 -11.29
C LEU A 87 19.55 4.19 -11.72
N ARG A 88 18.26 3.97 -11.38
CA ARG A 88 17.50 2.74 -11.68
C ARG A 88 18.23 1.46 -11.28
N LYS A 89 18.95 1.49 -10.15
CA LYS A 89 19.58 0.28 -9.61
C LYS A 89 18.50 -0.77 -9.30
N PRO A 90 18.83 -2.07 -9.36
CA PRO A 90 17.92 -3.12 -8.90
C PRO A 90 17.49 -2.82 -7.46
N LEU A 91 16.23 -2.45 -7.28
CA LEU A 91 15.67 -2.16 -5.98
C LEU A 91 15.28 -3.49 -5.31
N PRO A 92 15.36 -3.57 -3.96
CA PRO A 92 14.77 -4.69 -3.26
C PRO A 92 13.29 -4.82 -3.67
N PRO A 93 12.76 -6.06 -3.82
CA PRO A 93 11.38 -6.26 -4.20
C PRO A 93 10.47 -5.51 -3.23
N PRO A 94 9.40 -4.87 -3.73
CA PRO A 94 8.49 -4.16 -2.85
C PRO A 94 7.89 -5.16 -1.86
N PRO A 95 8.01 -4.89 -0.56
CA PRO A 95 7.43 -5.74 0.45
C PRO A 95 5.92 -5.78 0.30
N HIS A 96 5.36 -6.98 0.47
CA HIS A 96 3.94 -7.22 0.25
C HIS A 96 3.12 -6.82 1.48
N ARG A 97 3.00 -5.51 1.76
CA ARG A 97 2.11 -5.05 2.83
C ARG A 97 0.65 -5.38 2.55
N GLY A 98 -0.07 -5.78 3.59
CA GLY A 98 -1.49 -6.10 3.55
C GLY A 98 -1.79 -7.44 2.90
N THR A 99 -3.06 -7.70 2.58
CA THR A 99 -3.50 -8.89 1.82
C THR A 99 -3.66 -8.49 0.36
N GLN A 100 -3.03 -9.23 -0.56
CA GLN A 100 -3.27 -9.06 -1.98
C GLN A 100 -4.35 -10.05 -2.39
N LEU A 101 -5.57 -9.56 -2.64
CA LEU A 101 -6.67 -10.36 -3.19
C LEU A 101 -6.89 -9.95 -4.65
N ILE A 102 -7.15 -10.95 -5.49
CA ILE A 102 -7.60 -10.75 -6.86
C ILE A 102 -9.11 -10.95 -6.87
N TYR A 103 -9.86 -9.88 -7.16
CA TYR A 103 -11.32 -9.94 -7.23
C TYR A 103 -11.77 -10.25 -8.65
N ILE A 104 -12.75 -11.14 -8.76
CA ILE A 104 -13.38 -11.54 -10.01
C ILE A 104 -14.88 -11.31 -9.85
N ALA A 105 -15.40 -10.40 -10.65
CA ALA A 105 -16.79 -9.96 -10.59
C ALA A 105 -17.49 -10.30 -11.91
N GLY A 106 -18.58 -11.06 -11.82
CA GLY A 106 -19.38 -11.48 -12.96
C GLY A 106 -18.64 -12.40 -13.92
N GLY A 107 -19.00 -12.31 -15.20
CA GLY A 107 -18.43 -13.16 -16.25
C GLY A 107 -19.49 -13.71 -17.19
N TYR A 108 -19.08 -14.58 -18.11
CA TYR A 108 -19.97 -15.22 -19.08
C TYR A 108 -19.57 -16.69 -19.26
N LYS A 109 -20.54 -17.59 -19.06
CA LYS A 109 -20.38 -19.02 -19.40
C LYS A 109 -21.46 -19.47 -20.38
N GLN A 110 -22.71 -19.12 -20.09
CA GLN A 110 -23.90 -19.38 -20.92
C GLN A 110 -24.91 -18.23 -20.81
N HIS A 111 -25.01 -17.69 -19.60
CA HIS A 111 -25.62 -16.41 -19.28
C HIS A 111 -24.57 -15.53 -18.56
N SER A 112 -24.89 -14.25 -18.38
CA SER A 112 -24.09 -13.39 -17.49
C SER A 112 -24.12 -13.90 -16.06
N LEU A 113 -23.00 -13.79 -15.35
CA LEU A 113 -22.88 -14.24 -13.96
C LEU A 113 -22.97 -13.05 -13.00
N ASP A 114 -23.55 -13.28 -11.83
CA ASP A 114 -23.53 -12.37 -10.68
C ASP A 114 -22.47 -12.75 -9.65
N SER A 115 -21.75 -13.85 -9.85
CA SER A 115 -20.73 -14.33 -8.92
C SER A 115 -19.67 -13.26 -8.63
N LEU A 116 -19.38 -13.06 -7.35
CA LEU A 116 -18.23 -12.30 -6.89
C LEU A 116 -17.32 -13.21 -6.09
N GLU A 117 -16.07 -13.34 -6.52
CA GLU A 117 -15.08 -14.21 -5.91
C GLU A 117 -13.78 -13.43 -5.66
N ALA A 118 -13.02 -13.85 -4.66
CA ALA A 118 -11.68 -13.35 -4.42
C ALA A 118 -10.69 -14.51 -4.34
N PHE A 119 -9.59 -14.40 -5.07
CA PHE A 119 -8.47 -15.32 -4.97
C PHE A 119 -7.37 -14.72 -4.09
N ASP A 120 -6.91 -15.48 -3.10
CA ASP A 120 -5.75 -15.15 -2.28
C ASP A 120 -4.53 -15.93 -2.82
N PRO A 121 -3.60 -15.28 -3.56
CA PRO A 121 -2.44 -15.96 -4.13
C PRO A 121 -1.45 -16.47 -3.07
N ARG A 122 -1.46 -15.91 -1.85
CA ARG A 122 -0.54 -16.34 -0.79
C ARG A 122 -0.99 -17.65 -0.18
N LYS A 123 -2.30 -17.81 0.01
CA LYS A 123 -2.89 -19.03 0.56
C LYS A 123 -3.27 -20.03 -0.53
N ASN A 124 -3.27 -19.60 -1.78
CA ASN A 124 -3.75 -20.36 -2.93
C ASN A 124 -5.18 -20.88 -2.72
N ILE A 125 -6.07 -19.99 -2.29
CA ILE A 125 -7.49 -20.30 -2.03
C ILE A 125 -8.42 -19.34 -2.75
N TRP A 126 -9.59 -19.86 -3.09
CA TRP A 126 -10.73 -19.09 -3.60
C TRP A 126 -11.71 -18.83 -2.47
N LEU A 127 -12.17 -17.58 -2.38
CA LEU A 127 -13.14 -17.10 -1.41
C LEU A 127 -14.39 -16.69 -2.18
N LYS A 128 -15.52 -17.36 -1.92
CA LYS A 128 -16.81 -16.91 -2.42
C LYS A 128 -17.26 -15.69 -1.60
N LEU A 129 -17.60 -14.60 -2.28
CA LEU A 129 -18.11 -13.37 -1.66
C LEU A 129 -19.63 -13.28 -1.88
N ALA A 130 -20.24 -12.19 -1.41
CA ALA A 130 -21.63 -11.89 -1.70
C ALA A 130 -21.79 -11.60 -3.19
N ASP A 131 -22.75 -12.27 -3.84
CA ASP A 131 -23.03 -12.10 -5.26
C ASP A 131 -23.41 -10.63 -5.58
N MET A 132 -23.11 -10.19 -6.79
CA MET A 132 -23.47 -8.86 -7.29
C MET A 132 -24.99 -8.71 -7.36
N GLY A 133 -25.49 -7.47 -7.25
CA GLY A 133 -26.93 -7.22 -7.32
C GLY A 133 -27.60 -7.54 -8.67
N SER A 134 -26.81 -7.71 -9.73
CA SER A 134 -27.31 -8.14 -11.04
C SER A 134 -26.22 -8.89 -11.82
N PRO A 135 -26.57 -9.96 -12.55
CA PRO A 135 -25.61 -10.65 -13.40
C PRO A 135 -25.05 -9.73 -14.50
N CYS A 136 -23.73 -9.75 -14.69
CA CYS A 136 -23.08 -8.86 -15.65
C CYS A 136 -21.86 -9.50 -16.32
N SER A 137 -21.68 -9.20 -17.60
CA SER A 137 -20.53 -9.61 -18.42
C SER A 137 -19.92 -8.42 -19.16
N GLY A 138 -18.59 -8.44 -19.34
CA GLY A 138 -17.86 -7.35 -20.00
C GLY A 138 -17.87 -6.03 -19.20
N LEU A 139 -17.92 -6.12 -17.87
CA LEU A 139 -17.82 -4.97 -16.98
C LEU A 139 -16.39 -4.41 -16.91
N GLY A 140 -16.27 -3.12 -16.62
CA GLY A 140 -15.03 -2.53 -16.12
C GLY A 140 -15.01 -2.56 -14.60
N ALA A 141 -13.82 -2.67 -14.00
CA ALA A 141 -13.66 -2.61 -12.55
C ALA A 141 -12.53 -1.65 -12.15
N CYS A 142 -12.71 -0.93 -11.05
CA CYS A 142 -11.66 -0.10 -10.44
C CYS A 142 -11.76 -0.12 -8.92
N VAL A 143 -10.66 0.19 -8.24
CA VAL A 143 -10.63 0.39 -6.79
C VAL A 143 -10.48 1.87 -6.52
N LEU A 144 -11.36 2.41 -5.68
CA LEU A 144 -11.30 3.80 -5.23
C LEU A 144 -11.60 3.85 -3.73
N PHE A 145 -10.72 4.49 -2.96
CA PHE A 145 -10.84 4.61 -1.49
C PHE A 145 -11.10 3.28 -0.76
N GLY A 146 -10.44 2.20 -1.21
CA GLY A 146 -10.56 0.87 -0.60
C GLY A 146 -11.85 0.12 -0.95
N LEU A 147 -12.68 0.67 -1.85
CA LEU A 147 -13.88 0.02 -2.35
C LEU A 147 -13.68 -0.44 -3.80
N LEU A 148 -14.18 -1.63 -4.13
CA LEU A 148 -14.21 -2.17 -5.48
C LEU A 148 -15.50 -1.73 -6.17
N TYR A 149 -15.35 -1.04 -7.30
CA TYR A 149 -16.46 -0.62 -8.15
C TYR A 149 -16.46 -1.42 -9.44
N THR A 150 -17.63 -1.89 -9.83
CA THR A 150 -17.89 -2.46 -11.15
C THR A 150 -18.81 -1.51 -11.92
N VAL A 151 -18.50 -1.23 -13.19
CA VAL A 151 -19.20 -0.24 -13.99
C VAL A 151 -19.48 -0.79 -15.38
N GLY A 152 -20.71 -0.56 -15.85
CA GLY A 152 -21.16 -0.96 -17.19
C GLY A 152 -21.32 -2.48 -17.35
N GLY A 153 -21.07 -2.95 -18.57
CA GLY A 153 -21.28 -4.32 -18.97
C GLY A 153 -22.72 -4.62 -19.42
N ARG A 154 -23.02 -5.90 -19.67
CA ARG A 154 -24.30 -6.37 -20.18
C ARG A 154 -24.82 -7.51 -19.32
N ASN A 155 -26.12 -7.48 -19.05
CA ASN A 155 -26.84 -8.59 -18.45
C ASN A 155 -27.52 -9.41 -19.56
N LEU A 156 -26.91 -10.53 -19.93
CA LEU A 156 -27.43 -11.54 -20.84
C LEU A 156 -27.97 -12.74 -20.05
N SER A 157 -28.85 -12.46 -19.09
CA SER A 157 -29.63 -13.52 -18.45
C SER A 157 -30.69 -14.02 -19.41
N LEU A 158 -30.91 -15.34 -19.44
CA LEU A 158 -32.08 -15.90 -20.10
C LEU A 158 -33.31 -15.37 -19.36
N GLN A 159 -34.09 -14.51 -20.01
CA GLN A 159 -35.39 -14.12 -19.49
C GLN A 159 -36.28 -15.36 -19.56
N ASN A 160 -36.71 -15.86 -18.41
CA ASN A 160 -37.87 -16.72 -18.31
C ASN A 160 -39.14 -15.86 -18.33
#